data_AF-A0A8T0PVD2-F1
#
_entry.id   AF-A0A8T0PVD2-F1
#
_cell.length_a   1.000
_cell.length_b   1.000
_cell.length_c   1.000
_cell.angle_alpha   90.00
_cell.angle_beta   90.00
_cell.angle_gamma   90.00
#
_symmetry.space_group_name_H-M   'P 1'
#
loop_
_entity.id
_entity.type
_entity.pdbx_description
1 polymer ?
#
loop_
_entity_poly.entity_id
_entity_poly.type
_entity_poly.pdbx_seq_one_letter_code
_entity_poly.pdbx_strand_id
1 'polypeptide(L)'
;MFVQSRGSQMPVATGPQRHTHATVSWVAGPRRQCHTARCRSLPVSSPLGGWRDRVSRRRAGKQAMASPAAATRHPSPTVLASAPRHRLCLRRRGHPPLKLGYQTSWLKVNALLGWFRGDTTTRELIPPAESYTLSGSASEEGAKPREVSISVASSIMDIPAADWDACACDPAGPEEFNPFLTHAFLSSLEESGSAVKETGWLPFHVVARDETGHIIGVVPLYLKSHSRGEFVFDQSWAEAYYSYGLEYYPKLQSCVPFTPVTGQRILLRSTPYRDQVFDALVKGLKSLTTKMNVSSLHITFPSEGEFSKLKDNGLLQRIGLQYHWRNRNYKSFDEFLMNLKQPKRKNIRQERKKIPAQNLQMKRLRGDEIKGSHWDTFYKFYRNTTDNQFGSAFLI
;
A
#
# COMPACT_ATOMS: atom_id res chain seq x y z
N MET A 1 -42.05 -7.66 -6.66
CA MET A 1 -42.51 -6.41 -7.31
C MET A 1 -41.35 -5.88 -8.14
N PHE A 2 -41.53 -5.72 -9.46
CA PHE A 2 -40.45 -5.31 -10.39
C PHE A 2 -40.34 -3.79 -10.46
N VAL A 3 -39.11 -3.26 -10.48
CA VAL A 3 -38.77 -2.04 -11.26
C VAL A 3 -37.44 -2.27 -11.96
N GLN A 4 -37.44 -2.13 -13.29
CA GLN A 4 -36.29 -2.28 -14.16
C GLN A 4 -35.90 -0.90 -14.72
N SER A 5 -34.69 -0.42 -14.45
CA SER A 5 -34.14 0.78 -15.09
C SER A 5 -33.09 0.38 -16.13
N ARG A 6 -33.32 0.74 -17.41
CA ARG A 6 -32.40 0.44 -18.50
C ARG A 6 -31.40 1.58 -18.70
N GLY A 7 -30.16 1.40 -18.23
CA GLY A 7 -29.00 2.15 -18.69
C GLY A 7 -28.24 1.36 -19.75
N SER A 8 -28.30 1.78 -21.02
CA SER A 8 -27.63 1.06 -22.11
C SER A 8 -26.16 1.44 -22.22
N GLN A 9 -25.26 0.54 -21.79
CA GLN A 9 -23.87 0.51 -22.25
C GLN A 9 -23.44 -0.92 -22.57
N MET A 10 -22.87 -1.10 -23.76
CA MET A 10 -22.31 -2.37 -24.22
C MET A 10 -21.20 -2.86 -23.27
N PRO A 11 -21.23 -4.11 -22.78
CA PRO A 11 -20.12 -4.66 -22.02
C PRO A 11 -18.95 -4.95 -22.97
N VAL A 12 -18.05 -3.97 -23.11
CA VAL A 12 -16.69 -4.25 -23.57
C VAL A 12 -16.13 -5.36 -22.69
N ALA A 13 -15.49 -6.37 -23.30
CA ALA A 13 -14.88 -7.49 -22.57
C ALA A 13 -13.73 -6.98 -21.67
N THR A 14 -14.08 -6.60 -20.44
CA THR A 14 -13.19 -6.04 -19.43
C THR A 14 -12.42 -7.13 -18.72
N GLY A 15 -11.13 -6.87 -18.46
CA GLY A 15 -10.25 -7.76 -17.71
C GLY A 15 -10.51 -7.72 -16.20
N PRO A 16 -9.48 -7.82 -15.34
CA PRO A 16 -9.68 -7.67 -13.90
C PRO A 16 -10.37 -6.34 -13.59
N GLN A 17 -11.30 -6.36 -12.64
CA GLN A 17 -12.04 -5.17 -12.24
C GLN A 17 -11.05 -4.19 -11.60
N ARG A 18 -11.11 -2.93 -12.04
CA ARG A 18 -10.37 -1.83 -11.41
C ARG A 18 -11.07 -1.51 -10.10
N HIS A 19 -10.39 -1.77 -9.00
CA HIS A 19 -10.81 -1.32 -7.67
C HIS A 19 -9.90 -0.16 -7.26
N THR A 20 -10.50 0.93 -6.82
CA THR A 20 -9.80 1.94 -6.05
C THR A 20 -9.42 1.33 -4.71
N HIS A 21 -8.14 1.37 -4.35
CA HIS A 21 -7.71 1.05 -2.98
C HIS A 21 -7.39 2.33 -2.23
N ALA A 22 -7.67 2.29 -0.94
CA ALA A 22 -7.52 3.42 -0.04
C ALA A 22 -6.16 3.43 0.67
N THR A 23 -5.68 4.62 0.98
CA THR A 23 -4.69 4.88 2.03
C THR A 23 -5.07 6.19 2.68
N VAL A 24 -4.93 6.30 4.00
CA VAL A 24 -5.01 7.60 4.68
C VAL A 24 -3.74 7.86 5.46
N SER A 25 -3.38 9.13 5.57
CA SER A 25 -2.18 9.58 6.28
C SER A 25 -2.48 10.78 7.16
N TRP A 26 -1.82 10.86 8.31
CA TRP A 26 -1.75 12.05 9.15
C TRP A 26 -0.28 12.44 9.31
N VAL A 27 0.02 13.74 9.25
CA VAL A 27 1.39 14.27 9.36
C VAL A 27 1.50 15.05 10.65
N ALA A 28 2.55 14.80 11.43
CA ALA A 28 2.85 15.58 12.61
C ALA A 28 3.28 16.99 12.18
N GLY A 29 2.50 18.01 12.59
CA GLY A 29 2.84 19.40 12.30
C GLY A 29 4.16 19.80 12.99
N PRO A 30 5.10 20.48 12.31
CA PRO A 30 6.39 20.81 12.89
C PRO A 30 6.25 21.76 14.09
N ARG A 31 6.61 21.30 15.29
CA ARG A 31 6.77 22.16 16.48
C ARG A 31 7.97 23.08 16.31
N ARG A 32 7.79 24.21 15.64
CA ARG A 32 8.79 25.29 15.64
C ARG A 32 8.78 26.00 16.99
N GLN A 33 9.67 25.59 17.91
CA GLN A 33 10.26 26.54 18.84
C GLN A 33 11.23 27.43 18.05
N CYS A 34 10.69 28.48 17.42
CA CYS A 34 11.49 29.54 16.82
C CYS A 34 12.15 30.35 17.94
N HIS A 35 13.37 29.97 18.35
CA HIS A 35 14.25 30.88 19.06
C HIS A 35 14.62 32.06 18.15
N THR A 36 13.93 33.18 18.37
CA THR A 36 14.32 34.56 18.05
C THR A 36 15.32 34.77 16.91
N ALA A 37 14.80 34.95 15.69
CA ALA A 37 15.45 35.74 14.65
C ALA A 37 14.46 36.79 14.13
N ARG A 38 14.84 38.07 14.20
CA ARG A 38 13.99 39.20 13.78
C ARG A 38 13.70 39.17 12.28
N CYS A 39 12.46 38.91 11.88
CA CYS A 39 11.95 39.39 10.60
C CYS A 39 11.23 40.73 10.81
N ARG A 40 11.75 41.80 10.19
CA ARG A 40 11.08 43.11 10.16
C ARG A 40 9.88 43.04 9.22
N SER A 41 8.74 43.56 9.70
CA SER A 41 7.55 43.83 8.90
C SER A 41 7.77 44.99 7.93
N LEU A 42 7.37 44.83 6.66
CA LEU A 42 7.04 45.93 5.74
C LEU A 42 5.77 45.57 4.94
N PRO A 43 4.99 46.56 4.46
CA PRO A 43 3.54 46.47 4.50
C PRO A 43 2.84 46.12 3.17
N VAL A 44 1.54 45.85 3.30
CA VAL A 44 0.57 45.68 2.21
C VAL A 44 0.33 46.99 1.47
N SER A 45 0.28 46.94 0.13
CA SER A 45 -0.40 47.94 -0.69
C SER A 45 -1.01 47.31 -1.95
N SER A 46 -2.31 47.51 -2.15
CA SER A 46 -2.97 47.39 -3.46
C SER A 46 -3.15 48.78 -4.06
N PRO A 47 -3.35 48.89 -5.39
CA PRO A 47 -4.68 49.35 -5.79
C PRO A 47 -5.26 48.65 -7.04
N LEU A 48 -6.54 48.94 -7.27
CA LEU A 48 -7.43 48.45 -8.33
C LEU A 48 -7.07 49.03 -9.71
N GLY A 49 -7.46 48.36 -10.81
CA GLY A 49 -7.18 48.91 -12.15
C GLY A 49 -7.71 48.24 -13.42
N GLY A 50 -8.84 47.51 -13.40
CA GLY A 50 -9.69 47.24 -14.59
C GLY A 50 -9.14 46.38 -15.76
N TRP A 51 -10.01 45.55 -16.34
CA TRP A 51 -10.58 45.71 -17.70
C TRP A 51 -11.57 44.57 -17.97
N ARG A 52 -12.71 44.88 -18.59
CA ARG A 52 -13.82 43.94 -18.84
C ARG A 52 -13.94 43.59 -20.33
N ASP A 53 -14.43 42.38 -20.56
CA ASP A 53 -15.32 41.97 -21.64
C ASP A 53 -15.01 42.39 -23.10
N ARG A 54 -14.58 41.41 -23.90
CA ARG A 54 -15.19 41.19 -25.23
C ARG A 54 -15.16 39.73 -25.70
N VAL A 55 -16.32 39.08 -25.61
CA VAL A 55 -16.62 37.83 -26.33
C VAL A 55 -17.56 38.17 -27.48
N SER A 56 -17.28 37.69 -28.70
CA SER A 56 -18.32 37.51 -29.71
C SER A 56 -18.03 36.33 -30.65
N ARG A 57 -19.10 35.65 -31.02
CA ARG A 57 -19.12 34.41 -31.81
C ARG A 57 -19.09 34.72 -33.32
N ARG A 58 -18.67 33.75 -34.15
CA ARG A 58 -19.33 33.45 -35.44
C ARG A 58 -19.15 31.98 -35.83
N ARG A 59 -20.05 31.47 -36.69
CA ARG A 59 -20.28 30.05 -37.01
C ARG A 59 -20.39 29.87 -38.54
N ALA A 60 -20.02 28.67 -39.01
CA ALA A 60 -20.56 27.93 -40.17
C ALA A 60 -20.16 28.28 -41.65
N GLY A 61 -20.13 27.21 -42.48
CA GLY A 61 -19.93 27.15 -43.95
C GLY A 61 -18.73 26.24 -44.33
N LYS A 62 -18.83 25.00 -44.86
CA LYS A 62 -19.32 24.51 -46.19
C LYS A 62 -18.59 25.20 -47.38
N GLN A 63 -18.09 24.58 -48.47
CA GLN A 63 -18.06 23.24 -49.13
C GLN A 63 -16.89 23.28 -50.19
N ALA A 64 -16.44 22.26 -50.96
CA ALA A 64 -16.38 20.78 -50.91
C ALA A 64 -15.60 20.23 -52.17
N MET A 65 -15.21 18.93 -52.19
CA MET A 65 -14.62 18.17 -53.35
C MET A 65 -13.17 18.58 -53.75
N ALA A 66 -12.29 17.79 -54.39
CA ALA A 66 -12.37 16.44 -55.02
C ALA A 66 -11.03 15.65 -54.91
N SER A 67 -11.03 14.40 -55.40
CA SER A 67 -9.87 13.49 -55.64
C SER A 67 -9.84 13.13 -57.15
N PRO A 68 -9.02 12.20 -57.69
CA PRO A 68 -7.77 11.55 -57.24
C PRO A 68 -6.65 11.52 -58.33
N ALA A 69 -5.48 10.94 -58.04
CA ALA A 69 -4.63 10.29 -59.05
C ALA A 69 -3.72 9.23 -58.39
N ALA A 70 -3.41 8.13 -59.10
CA ALA A 70 -2.66 6.98 -58.59
C ALA A 70 -1.53 6.56 -59.52
N ALA A 71 -0.44 6.00 -58.98
CA ALA A 71 0.49 5.14 -59.72
C ALA A 71 1.32 4.22 -58.79
N THR A 72 1.24 2.91 -59.05
CA THR A 72 2.21 1.88 -58.63
C THR A 72 3.49 1.95 -59.51
N ARG A 73 4.67 1.36 -59.25
CA ARG A 73 5.04 -0.01 -58.78
C ARG A 73 6.58 -0.10 -58.53
N HIS A 74 7.03 -1.17 -57.86
CA HIS A 74 8.44 -1.61 -57.64
C HIS A 74 9.12 -2.16 -58.95
N PRO A 75 10.41 -2.65 -59.00
CA PRO A 75 11.35 -3.05 -57.93
C PRO A 75 12.87 -2.73 -58.09
N SER A 76 13.69 -3.24 -57.17
CA SER A 76 15.16 -3.20 -57.09
C SER A 76 15.89 -4.23 -58.00
N PRO A 77 17.22 -4.12 -58.14
CA PRO A 77 18.10 -5.26 -58.43
C PRO A 77 19.08 -5.58 -57.29
N THR A 78 19.59 -6.81 -57.27
CA THR A 78 20.64 -7.33 -56.36
C THR A 78 21.66 -8.10 -57.20
N VAL A 79 22.97 -7.85 -57.03
CA VAL A 79 24.05 -8.68 -57.60
C VAL A 79 25.22 -8.79 -56.61
N LEU A 80 25.86 -9.97 -56.59
CA LEU A 80 26.97 -10.36 -55.69
C LEU A 80 28.32 -9.78 -56.13
N ALA A 81 29.27 -9.66 -55.17
CA ALA A 81 30.69 -9.92 -55.40
C ALA A 81 31.42 -10.28 -54.08
N SER A 82 32.58 -10.93 -54.19
CA SER A 82 33.30 -11.65 -53.13
C SER A 82 34.55 -10.95 -52.56
N ALA A 83 34.91 -11.31 -51.30
CA ALA A 83 36.24 -11.47 -50.66
C ALA A 83 37.52 -10.81 -51.26
N PRO A 84 38.55 -10.42 -50.44
CA PRO A 84 38.98 -11.11 -49.22
C PRO A 84 39.42 -10.24 -48.02
N ARG A 85 39.90 -10.89 -46.95
CA ARG A 85 40.37 -10.29 -45.69
C ARG A 85 41.84 -9.87 -45.77
N HIS A 86 42.19 -8.70 -45.23
CA HIS A 86 43.53 -8.43 -44.70
C HIS A 86 43.45 -8.06 -43.20
N ARG A 87 44.24 -8.75 -42.37
CA ARG A 87 44.50 -8.36 -40.99
C ARG A 87 45.62 -7.32 -40.99
N LEU A 88 45.38 -6.16 -40.36
CA LEU A 88 46.44 -5.29 -39.87
C LEU A 88 46.29 -5.15 -38.36
N CYS A 89 47.34 -5.56 -37.63
CA CYS A 89 47.37 -5.57 -36.18
C CYS A 89 48.02 -4.28 -35.69
N LEU A 90 47.24 -3.36 -35.12
CA LEU A 90 47.78 -2.15 -34.49
C LEU A 90 47.62 -2.21 -32.96
N ARG A 91 48.73 -1.89 -32.27
CA ARG A 91 48.89 -2.04 -30.82
C ARG A 91 48.00 -1.08 -30.02
N ARG A 92 47.55 -1.55 -28.86
CA ARG A 92 46.85 -0.75 -27.85
C ARG A 92 47.72 0.38 -27.30
N ARG A 93 47.22 1.61 -27.45
CA ARG A 93 47.22 2.71 -26.45
C ARG A 93 45.81 3.34 -26.57
N GLY A 94 45.11 3.77 -25.52
CA GLY A 94 45.49 3.86 -24.11
C GLY A 94 44.63 4.86 -23.33
N HIS A 95 43.36 5.06 -23.70
CA HIS A 95 42.42 5.95 -23.00
C HIS A 95 41.02 5.31 -22.91
N PRO A 96 40.35 5.33 -21.75
CA PRO A 96 39.00 4.80 -21.60
C PRO A 96 37.94 5.83 -22.04
N PRO A 97 36.79 5.41 -22.60
CA PRO A 97 35.67 6.30 -22.83
C PRO A 97 35.03 6.71 -21.49
N LEU A 98 34.63 7.97 -21.41
CA LEU A 98 33.93 8.57 -20.26
C LEU A 98 32.67 7.77 -19.91
N LYS A 99 32.72 7.01 -18.81
CA LYS A 99 31.52 6.49 -18.16
C LYS A 99 30.84 7.65 -17.44
N LEU A 100 29.72 8.11 -17.98
CA LEU A 100 28.78 8.95 -17.23
C LEU A 100 28.09 8.08 -16.17
N GLY A 101 28.79 7.86 -15.06
CA GLY A 101 28.32 7.03 -13.98
C GLY A 101 27.20 7.73 -13.21
N TYR A 102 26.01 7.14 -13.21
CA TYR A 102 25.06 7.37 -12.12
C TYR A 102 25.69 6.80 -10.84
N GLN A 103 26.43 7.63 -10.12
CA GLN A 103 26.76 7.38 -8.72
C GLN A 103 25.47 7.47 -7.92
N THR A 104 24.79 6.34 -7.75
CA THR A 104 23.90 6.16 -6.61
C THR A 104 24.78 6.29 -5.38
N SER A 105 24.69 7.43 -4.69
CA SER A 105 25.46 7.68 -3.49
C SER A 105 24.96 6.77 -2.38
N TRP A 106 25.65 5.64 -2.18
CA TRP A 106 25.57 4.85 -0.96
C TRP A 106 26.21 5.63 0.20
N LEU A 107 25.62 6.78 0.53
CA LEU A 107 25.93 7.55 1.73
C LEU A 107 25.44 6.75 2.93
N LYS A 108 26.35 5.90 3.44
CA LYS A 108 26.34 5.17 4.71
C LYS A 108 25.10 5.41 5.57
N VAL A 109 24.07 4.57 5.39
CA VAL A 109 22.94 4.42 6.32
C VAL A 109 23.39 3.63 7.57
N ASN A 110 24.51 4.05 8.17
CA ASN A 110 25.07 3.43 9.39
C ASN A 110 24.72 4.25 10.64
N ALA A 111 24.21 5.48 10.50
CA ALA A 111 23.81 6.32 11.63
C ALA A 111 22.53 5.83 12.33
N LEU A 112 21.59 5.22 11.58
CA LEU A 112 20.32 4.71 12.12
C LEU A 112 20.47 3.47 13.03
N LEU A 113 21.62 2.79 13.01
CA LEU A 113 21.93 1.71 13.96
C LEU A 113 22.28 2.23 15.37
N GLY A 114 22.42 3.54 15.57
CA GLY A 114 22.71 4.15 16.87
C GLY A 114 21.49 4.25 17.79
N TRP A 115 20.28 4.40 17.25
CA TRP A 115 19.03 4.55 18.03
C TRP A 115 18.50 3.23 18.62
N PHE A 116 18.93 2.08 18.11
CA PHE A 116 18.18 0.82 18.26
C PHE A 116 18.99 -0.36 18.81
N ARG A 117 20.17 -0.12 19.40
CA ARG A 117 20.94 -1.16 20.11
C ARG A 117 20.34 -1.46 21.48
N GLY A 118 19.74 -2.64 21.62
CA GLY A 118 19.19 -3.14 22.87
C GLY A 118 17.72 -3.54 22.75
N ASP A 119 17.31 -4.49 23.58
CA ASP A 119 15.91 -4.89 23.75
C ASP A 119 15.20 -3.93 24.74
N THR A 120 15.94 -3.52 25.79
CA THR A 120 15.51 -2.55 26.82
C THR A 120 14.97 -1.24 26.27
N THR A 121 15.53 -0.72 25.18
CA THR A 121 15.14 0.55 24.55
C THR A 121 13.75 0.52 23.92
N THR A 122 13.19 -0.66 23.59
CA THR A 122 11.84 -0.75 23.01
C THR A 122 10.77 -0.31 24.02
N ARG A 123 10.97 -0.63 25.31
CA ARG A 123 10.07 -0.20 26.39
C ARG A 123 10.16 1.30 26.70
N GLU A 124 11.31 1.93 26.46
CA GLU A 124 11.48 3.38 26.62
C GLU A 124 10.76 4.19 25.53
N LEU A 125 10.49 3.58 24.37
CA LEU A 125 9.77 4.20 23.25
C LEU A 125 8.24 4.10 23.37
N ILE A 126 7.72 3.28 24.29
CA ILE A 126 6.29 3.13 24.52
C ILE A 126 5.83 4.24 25.49
N PRO A 127 4.96 5.18 25.08
CA PRO A 127 4.43 6.17 26.00
C PRO A 127 3.45 5.51 27.00
N PRO A 128 3.25 6.11 28.19
CA PRO A 128 2.25 5.64 29.14
C PRO A 128 0.85 5.70 28.52
N ALA A 129 -0.02 4.82 29.01
CA ALA A 129 -1.40 4.72 28.55
C ALA A 129 -2.17 6.05 28.69
N GLU A 130 -3.07 6.31 27.76
CA GLU A 130 -3.91 7.50 27.72
C GLU A 130 -5.37 7.15 27.94
N SER A 131 -6.03 7.88 28.82
CA SER A 131 -7.47 7.74 29.05
C SER A 131 -8.31 8.67 28.18
N TYR A 132 -9.44 8.15 27.72
CA TYR A 132 -10.43 8.87 26.93
C TYR A 132 -11.83 8.65 27.50
N THR A 133 -12.54 9.73 27.81
CA THR A 133 -13.92 9.68 28.27
C THR A 133 -14.86 9.49 27.07
N LEU A 134 -15.71 8.47 27.14
CA LEU A 134 -16.84 8.24 26.23
C LEU A 134 -18.06 8.97 26.78
N SER A 135 -18.69 9.80 25.95
CA SER A 135 -19.95 10.46 26.26
C SER A 135 -21.10 9.46 26.14
N GLY A 136 -21.86 9.24 27.22
CA GLY A 136 -23.09 8.44 27.13
C GLY A 136 -24.01 8.95 26.01
N SER A 137 -24.68 8.05 25.30
CA SER A 137 -25.74 8.46 24.37
C SER A 137 -26.81 9.21 25.14
N ALA A 138 -27.49 10.17 24.48
CA ALA A 138 -28.50 11.04 25.09
C ALA A 138 -29.83 10.33 25.47
N SER A 139 -29.74 9.04 25.82
CA SER A 139 -30.81 8.10 26.15
C SER A 139 -30.66 7.47 27.55
N GLU A 140 -29.55 7.70 28.25
CA GLU A 140 -29.30 7.20 29.61
C GLU A 140 -28.93 8.36 30.56
N GLU A 141 -29.93 9.10 31.04
CA GLU A 141 -29.75 10.05 32.14
C GLU A 141 -29.29 9.29 33.40
N GLY A 142 -28.09 9.60 33.90
CA GLY A 142 -27.51 9.00 35.11
C GLY A 142 -26.43 7.94 34.89
N ALA A 143 -26.13 7.55 33.65
CA ALA A 143 -24.97 6.69 33.38
C ALA A 143 -23.65 7.43 33.68
N LYS A 144 -22.74 6.80 34.44
CA LYS A 144 -21.39 7.33 34.65
C LYS A 144 -20.65 7.47 33.29
N PRO A 145 -19.83 8.51 33.09
CA PRO A 145 -18.98 8.60 31.90
C PRO A 145 -18.07 7.37 31.83
N ARG A 146 -18.04 6.68 30.70
CA ARG A 146 -17.22 5.47 30.54
C ARG A 146 -15.81 5.84 30.12
N GLU A 147 -14.79 5.33 30.80
CA GLU A 147 -13.39 5.57 30.47
C GLU A 147 -12.82 4.45 29.57
N VAL A 148 -12.04 4.83 28.57
CA VAL A 148 -11.26 3.92 27.73
C VAL A 148 -9.79 4.24 27.85
N SER A 149 -9.01 3.27 28.32
CA SER A 149 -7.55 3.37 28.35
C SER A 149 -6.96 2.83 27.04
N ILE A 150 -6.08 3.62 26.43
CA ILE A 150 -5.37 3.29 25.20
C ILE A 150 -3.90 3.08 25.54
N SER A 151 -3.36 1.93 25.13
CA SER A 151 -1.99 1.49 25.43
C SER A 151 -1.34 0.90 24.20
N VAL A 152 -0.01 0.72 24.25
CA VAL A 152 0.77 0.07 23.17
C VAL A 152 1.35 -1.24 23.70
N ALA A 153 1.26 -2.29 22.90
CA ALA A 153 1.92 -3.58 23.08
C ALA A 153 3.15 -3.69 22.16
N SER A 154 4.25 -4.23 22.70
CA SER A 154 5.54 -4.40 22.01
C SER A 154 5.57 -5.58 21.04
N SER A 155 4.67 -6.55 21.22
CA SER A 155 4.45 -7.70 20.34
C SER A 155 2.97 -8.06 20.33
N ILE A 156 2.51 -8.72 19.27
CA ILE A 156 1.19 -9.38 19.26
C ILE A 156 1.06 -10.43 20.38
N MET A 157 2.18 -11.01 20.83
CA MET A 157 2.22 -11.99 21.93
C MET A 157 1.94 -11.38 23.31
N ASP A 158 2.05 -10.06 23.47
CA ASP A 158 1.63 -9.34 24.69
C ASP A 158 0.09 -9.22 24.81
N ILE A 159 -0.65 -9.66 23.80
CA ILE A 159 -2.12 -9.58 23.71
C ILE A 159 -2.71 -10.99 23.65
N PRO A 160 -3.69 -11.35 24.52
CA PRO A 160 -4.34 -12.65 24.44
C PRO A 160 -5.02 -12.86 23.09
N ALA A 161 -4.73 -13.98 22.42
CA ALA A 161 -5.25 -14.27 21.07
C ALA A 161 -6.78 -14.22 21.00
N ALA A 162 -7.47 -14.81 21.99
CA ALA A 162 -8.92 -14.76 22.08
C ALA A 162 -9.48 -13.33 22.18
N ASP A 163 -8.75 -12.41 22.84
CA ASP A 163 -9.19 -11.03 22.98
C ASP A 163 -8.98 -10.19 21.72
N TRP A 164 -7.87 -10.45 21.01
CA TRP A 164 -7.57 -9.86 19.70
C TRP A 164 -8.56 -10.33 18.64
N ASP A 165 -8.76 -11.65 18.51
CA ASP A 165 -9.62 -12.23 17.47
C ASP A 165 -11.10 -11.86 17.70
N ALA A 166 -11.53 -11.68 18.95
CA ALA A 166 -12.85 -11.13 19.27
C ALA A 166 -13.07 -9.67 18.81
N CYS A 167 -12.01 -8.91 18.53
CA CYS A 167 -12.08 -7.62 17.85
C CYS A 167 -11.97 -7.73 16.32
N ALA A 168 -11.30 -8.77 15.82
CA ALA A 168 -11.06 -9.00 14.39
C ALA A 168 -12.26 -9.63 13.65
N CYS A 169 -13.14 -10.34 14.38
CA CYS A 169 -14.42 -10.84 13.86
C CYS A 169 -15.40 -9.69 13.62
N ASP A 170 -15.71 -9.38 12.36
CA ASP A 170 -16.68 -8.33 12.00
C ASP A 170 -18.12 -8.72 12.41
N PRO A 171 -18.79 -7.96 13.31
CA PRO A 171 -20.19 -8.22 13.64
C PRO A 171 -21.18 -7.88 12.52
N ALA A 172 -20.75 -7.22 11.43
CA ALA A 172 -21.64 -6.81 10.33
C ALA A 172 -22.09 -7.97 9.40
N GLY A 173 -21.49 -9.16 9.50
CA GLY A 173 -22.02 -10.35 8.83
C GLY A 173 -21.05 -11.54 8.79
N PRO A 174 -21.56 -12.78 8.72
CA PRO A 174 -20.74 -14.00 8.76
C PRO A 174 -19.89 -14.29 7.50
N GLU A 175 -19.74 -13.34 6.55
CA GLU A 175 -19.05 -13.56 5.27
C GLU A 175 -17.63 -12.96 5.16
N GLU A 176 -17.18 -12.06 6.04
CA GLU A 176 -15.83 -11.43 5.94
C GLU A 176 -14.93 -11.64 7.18
N PHE A 177 -14.77 -12.89 7.60
CA PHE A 177 -13.59 -13.28 8.38
C PHE A 177 -12.32 -13.02 7.55
N ASN A 178 -11.46 -12.11 8.02
CA ASN A 178 -10.19 -11.81 7.37
C ASN A 178 -9.04 -12.55 8.07
N PRO A 179 -8.51 -13.66 7.51
CA PRO A 179 -7.47 -14.45 8.15
C PRO A 179 -6.19 -13.65 8.42
N PHE A 180 -5.94 -12.60 7.62
CA PHE A 180 -4.76 -11.77 7.70
C PHE A 180 -4.77 -10.76 8.87
N LEU A 181 -5.90 -10.63 9.58
CA LEU A 181 -6.05 -9.80 10.77
C LEU A 181 -6.12 -10.64 12.06
N THR A 182 -6.00 -11.96 11.97
CA THR A 182 -5.97 -12.85 13.14
C THR A 182 -4.68 -12.71 13.94
N HIS A 183 -4.76 -12.98 15.23
CA HIS A 183 -3.60 -13.08 16.11
C HIS A 183 -2.57 -14.06 15.55
N ALA A 184 -3.00 -15.27 15.18
CA ALA A 184 -2.13 -16.32 14.67
C ALA A 184 -1.35 -15.92 13.39
N PHE A 185 -1.97 -15.16 12.48
CA PHE A 185 -1.28 -14.69 11.27
C PHE A 185 -0.21 -13.63 11.59
N LEU A 186 -0.53 -12.68 12.48
CA LEU A 186 0.42 -11.64 12.90
C LEU A 186 1.56 -12.23 13.76
N SER A 187 1.24 -13.15 14.67
CA SER A 187 2.21 -13.96 15.43
C SER A 187 3.19 -14.66 14.51
N SER A 188 2.70 -15.35 13.48
CA SER A 188 3.54 -16.03 12.49
C SER A 188 4.52 -15.08 11.77
N LEU A 189 4.17 -13.81 11.59
CA LEU A 189 5.04 -12.81 10.97
C LEU A 189 6.08 -12.23 11.94
N GLU A 190 5.75 -12.08 13.21
CA GLU A 190 6.70 -11.66 14.26
C GLU A 190 7.66 -12.80 14.61
N GLU A 191 7.15 -14.00 14.92
CA GLU A 191 7.94 -15.18 15.32
C GLU A 191 8.88 -15.68 14.22
N SER A 192 8.51 -15.52 12.94
CA SER A 192 9.41 -15.84 11.81
C SER A 192 10.51 -14.81 11.58
N GLY A 193 10.53 -13.68 12.30
CA GLY A 193 11.43 -12.56 12.02
C GLY A 193 11.09 -11.79 10.74
N SER A 194 9.89 -11.96 10.18
CA SER A 194 9.47 -11.26 8.96
C SER A 194 9.07 -9.81 9.25
N ALA A 195 8.26 -9.59 10.29
CA ALA A 195 7.74 -8.30 10.71
C ALA A 195 8.29 -7.91 12.10
N VAL A 196 9.62 -7.71 12.17
CA VAL A 196 10.34 -7.36 13.41
C VAL A 196 11.22 -6.13 13.24
N LYS A 197 11.80 -5.66 14.35
CA LYS A 197 12.71 -4.50 14.42
C LYS A 197 13.84 -4.57 13.38
N GLU A 198 14.45 -5.74 13.24
CA GLU A 198 15.61 -6.04 12.39
C GLU A 198 15.28 -5.90 10.90
N THR A 199 14.02 -6.18 10.51
CA THR A 199 13.51 -5.99 9.15
C THR A 199 12.82 -4.63 8.95
N GLY A 200 12.96 -3.70 9.91
CA GLY A 200 12.38 -2.37 9.86
C GLY A 200 10.86 -2.35 10.08
N TRP A 201 10.33 -3.33 10.81
CA TRP A 201 8.93 -3.57 11.16
C TRP A 201 8.77 -3.74 12.68
N LEU A 202 9.15 -2.73 13.48
CA LEU A 202 9.05 -2.85 14.94
C LEU A 202 7.57 -2.84 15.38
N PRO A 203 7.04 -3.89 16.04
CA PRO A 203 5.61 -3.96 16.40
C PRO A 203 5.25 -2.97 17.51
N PHE A 204 4.12 -2.27 17.34
CA PHE A 204 3.64 -1.16 18.17
C PHE A 204 2.10 -1.21 18.30
N HIS A 205 1.53 -2.40 18.45
CA HIS A 205 0.08 -2.63 18.39
C HIS A 205 -0.67 -1.81 19.44
N VAL A 206 -1.74 -1.10 19.05
CA VAL A 206 -2.53 -0.30 19.98
C VAL A 206 -3.68 -1.12 20.52
N VAL A 207 -3.92 -1.02 21.83
CA VAL A 207 -4.98 -1.74 22.56
C VAL A 207 -5.82 -0.74 23.35
N ALA A 208 -7.13 -0.72 23.09
CA ALA A 208 -8.13 -0.03 23.88
C ALA A 208 -8.80 -0.99 24.88
N ARG A 209 -8.80 -0.63 26.16
CA ARG A 209 -9.50 -1.34 27.24
C ARG A 209 -10.55 -0.45 27.90
N ASP A 210 -11.64 -1.05 28.36
CA ASP A 210 -12.61 -0.38 29.23
C ASP A 210 -12.11 -0.31 30.70
N GLU A 211 -12.91 0.34 31.56
CA GLU A 211 -12.68 0.44 33.02
C GLU A 211 -12.49 -0.91 33.73
N THR A 212 -13.05 -1.99 33.19
CA THR A 212 -12.92 -3.34 33.76
C THR A 212 -11.68 -4.08 33.26
N GLY A 213 -10.89 -3.44 32.37
CA GLY A 213 -9.68 -4.00 31.78
C GLY A 213 -9.92 -4.87 30.54
N HIS A 214 -11.18 -5.04 30.10
CA HIS A 214 -11.47 -5.85 28.91
C HIS A 214 -11.05 -5.12 27.63
N ILE A 215 -10.41 -5.85 26.71
CA ILE A 215 -10.03 -5.32 25.41
C ILE A 215 -11.29 -5.11 24.56
N ILE A 216 -11.55 -3.87 24.16
CA ILE A 216 -12.72 -3.46 23.36
C ILE A 216 -12.34 -3.02 21.94
N GLY A 217 -11.05 -2.82 21.67
CA GLY A 217 -10.53 -2.52 20.34
C GLY A 217 -9.01 -2.69 20.24
N VAL A 218 -8.52 -3.02 19.05
CA VAL A 218 -7.09 -3.19 18.75
C VAL A 218 -6.74 -2.66 17.36
N VAL A 219 -5.48 -2.28 17.16
CA VAL A 219 -4.96 -1.78 15.87
C VAL A 219 -3.63 -2.47 15.58
N PRO A 220 -3.50 -3.27 14.50
CA PRO A 220 -2.20 -3.69 14.01
C PRO A 220 -1.41 -2.45 13.56
N LEU A 221 -0.29 -2.20 14.22
CA LEU A 221 0.50 -0.98 14.06
C LEU A 221 1.99 -1.29 14.22
N TYR A 222 2.81 -0.73 13.33
CA TYR A 222 4.25 -0.92 13.30
C TYR A 222 4.98 0.41 13.18
N LEU A 223 6.11 0.56 13.88
CA LEU A 223 7.06 1.63 13.67
C LEU A 223 8.01 1.23 12.53
N LYS A 224 7.90 1.93 11.39
CA LYS A 224 8.60 1.60 10.14
C LYS A 224 9.80 2.50 9.90
N SER A 225 10.95 1.90 9.60
CA SER A 225 12.16 2.58 9.13
C SER A 225 12.25 2.69 7.59
N HIS A 226 11.32 2.08 6.86
CA HIS A 226 11.21 2.14 5.39
C HIS A 226 9.83 1.70 4.88
N SER A 227 9.49 2.00 3.62
CA SER A 227 8.25 1.59 2.95
C SER A 227 8.20 0.14 2.42
N ARG A 228 9.29 -0.64 2.53
CA ARG A 228 9.31 -2.01 1.99
C ARG A 228 8.28 -2.90 2.70
N GLY A 229 7.52 -3.64 1.90
CA GLY A 229 6.49 -4.59 2.34
C GLY A 229 5.11 -4.00 2.63
N GLU A 230 4.93 -2.67 2.60
CA GLU A 230 3.62 -2.03 2.82
C GLU A 230 2.79 -1.90 1.53
N PHE A 231 3.36 -2.24 0.36
CA PHE A 231 2.74 -2.19 -0.97
C PHE A 231 2.20 -0.82 -1.41
N VAL A 232 2.46 0.23 -0.64
CA VAL A 232 2.34 1.63 -1.02
C VAL A 232 3.75 2.22 -1.13
N PHE A 233 3.99 3.00 -2.17
CA PHE A 233 5.31 3.53 -2.48
C PHE A 233 5.37 5.02 -2.10
N ASP A 234 6.07 5.29 -0.99
CA ASP A 234 6.22 6.60 -0.35
C ASP A 234 7.61 7.24 -0.58
N GLN A 235 8.41 6.72 -1.52
CA GLN A 235 9.76 7.24 -1.81
C GLN A 235 9.76 8.74 -2.14
N SER A 236 8.81 9.21 -2.96
CA SER A 236 8.71 10.63 -3.31
C SER A 236 8.34 11.54 -2.12
N TRP A 237 7.69 11.00 -1.09
CA TRP A 237 7.44 11.71 0.16
C TRP A 237 8.71 11.79 1.00
N ALA A 238 9.45 10.68 1.10
CA ALA A 238 10.73 10.64 1.79
C ALA A 238 11.75 11.59 1.15
N GLU A 239 11.89 11.55 -0.18
CA GLU A 239 12.75 12.45 -0.95
C GLU A 239 12.39 13.93 -0.72
N ALA A 240 11.09 14.26 -0.72
CA ALA A 240 10.62 15.61 -0.41
C ALA A 240 11.05 16.05 1.00
N TYR A 241 10.79 15.25 2.03
CA TYR A 241 11.21 15.54 3.41
C TYR A 241 12.72 15.77 3.52
N TYR A 242 13.52 14.86 2.96
CA TYR A 242 14.98 14.98 3.01
C TYR A 242 15.50 16.21 2.26
N SER A 243 14.86 16.61 1.14
CA SER A 243 15.22 17.85 0.43
C SER A 243 14.94 19.14 1.23
N TYR A 244 14.04 19.08 2.22
CA TYR A 244 13.81 20.14 3.20
C TYR A 244 14.57 19.93 4.53
N GLY A 245 15.46 18.94 4.61
CA GLY A 245 16.24 18.64 5.83
C GLY A 245 15.43 18.02 6.97
N LEU A 246 14.28 17.42 6.66
CA LEU A 246 13.41 16.72 7.62
C LEU A 246 13.58 15.20 7.49
N GLU A 247 13.43 14.47 8.60
CA GLU A 247 13.42 13.01 8.58
C GLU A 247 12.01 12.49 8.28
N TYR A 248 11.88 11.61 7.28
CA TYR A 248 10.61 10.95 6.96
C TYR A 248 10.42 9.61 7.69
N TYR A 249 11.51 8.96 8.09
CA TYR A 249 11.47 7.75 8.90
C TYR A 249 12.11 8.01 10.27
N PRO A 250 11.60 7.42 11.36
CA PRO A 250 10.50 6.44 11.36
C PRO A 250 9.10 7.06 11.19
N LYS A 251 8.17 6.26 10.63
CA LYS A 251 6.72 6.54 10.56
C LYS A 251 5.91 5.44 11.25
N LEU A 252 4.72 5.76 11.74
CA LEU A 252 3.75 4.75 12.21
C LEU A 252 2.91 4.24 11.05
N GLN A 253 2.73 2.93 10.96
CA GLN A 253 2.09 2.26 9.83
C GLN A 253 1.11 1.19 10.32
N SER A 254 -0.19 1.41 10.13
CA SER A 254 -1.22 0.40 10.33
C SER A 254 -1.52 -0.30 9.00
N CYS A 255 -1.25 -1.60 8.98
CA CYS A 255 -1.47 -2.47 7.84
C CYS A 255 -1.44 -3.95 8.26
N VAL A 256 -1.81 -4.82 7.33
CA VAL A 256 -1.32 -6.21 7.35
C VAL A 256 0.07 -6.21 6.71
N PRO A 257 1.14 -6.69 7.37
CA PRO A 257 2.45 -6.77 6.75
C PRO A 257 2.44 -7.67 5.51
N PHE A 258 3.19 -7.26 4.49
CA PHE A 258 3.40 -7.99 3.23
C PHE A 258 2.12 -8.35 2.44
N THR A 259 0.95 -7.81 2.80
CA THR A 259 -0.34 -8.25 2.23
C THR A 259 -1.21 -7.05 1.84
N PRO A 260 -1.33 -6.70 0.54
CA PRO A 260 -2.09 -5.53 0.09
C PRO A 260 -3.62 -5.77 0.02
N VAL A 261 -4.19 -6.30 1.11
CA VAL A 261 -5.61 -6.68 1.22
C VAL A 261 -6.43 -5.55 1.85
N THR A 262 -7.49 -5.10 1.16
CA THR A 262 -8.49 -4.18 1.72
C THR A 262 -9.25 -4.87 2.87
N GLY A 263 -9.41 -4.18 4.00
CA GLY A 263 -10.18 -4.67 5.14
C GLY A 263 -9.99 -3.78 6.36
N GLN A 264 -10.55 -4.18 7.50
CA GLN A 264 -10.48 -3.39 8.73
C GLN A 264 -9.03 -3.14 9.18
N ARG A 265 -8.79 -1.99 9.83
CA ARG A 265 -7.50 -1.61 10.43
C ARG A 265 -7.64 -1.14 11.88
N ILE A 266 -8.80 -0.59 12.23
CA ILE A 266 -9.19 -0.33 13.62
C ILE A 266 -10.23 -1.39 13.98
N LEU A 267 -9.75 -2.47 14.60
CA LEU A 267 -10.55 -3.64 14.94
C LEU A 267 -11.25 -3.37 16.27
N LEU A 268 -12.53 -3.70 16.38
CA LEU A 268 -13.39 -3.26 17.48
C LEU A 268 -14.36 -4.38 17.85
N ARG A 269 -14.66 -4.52 19.15
CA ARG A 269 -15.77 -5.37 19.59
C ARG A 269 -17.12 -4.79 19.19
N SER A 270 -18.14 -5.65 19.18
CA SER A 270 -19.53 -5.21 19.06
C SER A 270 -20.00 -4.66 20.41
N THR A 271 -19.88 -3.36 20.61
CA THR A 271 -20.34 -2.65 21.82
C THR A 271 -21.29 -1.50 21.43
N PRO A 272 -22.22 -1.08 22.31
CA PRO A 272 -23.11 0.07 22.03
C PRO A 272 -22.37 1.39 21.77
N TYR A 273 -21.10 1.48 22.16
CA TYR A 273 -20.24 2.66 22.07
C TYR A 273 -19.11 2.50 21.04
N ARG A 274 -19.19 1.50 20.13
CA ARG A 274 -18.18 1.16 19.11
C ARG A 274 -17.61 2.38 18.37
N ASP A 275 -18.45 3.29 17.91
CA ASP A 275 -18.01 4.49 17.18
C ASP A 275 -17.24 5.48 18.05
N GLN A 276 -17.53 5.54 19.35
CA GLN A 276 -16.76 6.38 20.28
C GLN A 276 -15.39 5.75 20.60
N VAL A 277 -15.31 4.41 20.65
CA VAL A 277 -14.03 3.68 20.76
C VAL A 277 -13.19 3.88 19.50
N PHE A 278 -13.82 3.89 18.32
CA PHE A 278 -13.15 4.24 17.06
C PHE A 278 -12.52 5.63 17.13
N ASP A 279 -13.29 6.66 17.49
CA ASP A 279 -12.79 8.03 17.59
C ASP A 279 -11.72 8.18 18.69
N ALA A 280 -11.84 7.46 19.80
CA ALA A 280 -10.81 7.40 20.84
C ALA A 280 -9.51 6.79 20.29
N LEU A 281 -9.57 5.67 19.58
CA LEU A 281 -8.41 5.04 18.93
C LEU A 281 -7.77 5.95 17.88
N VAL A 282 -8.55 6.67 17.06
CA VAL A 282 -8.01 7.64 16.09
C VAL A 282 -7.32 8.83 16.79
N LYS A 283 -7.86 9.32 17.91
CA LYS A 283 -7.21 10.35 18.75
C LYS A 283 -5.93 9.82 19.38
N GLY A 284 -5.96 8.62 19.96
CA GLY A 284 -4.79 7.94 20.56
C GLY A 284 -3.67 7.72 19.56
N LEU A 285 -3.99 7.24 18.35
CA LEU A 285 -3.01 7.06 17.26
C LEU A 285 -2.30 8.38 16.90
N LYS A 286 -3.03 9.51 16.82
CA LYS A 286 -2.43 10.84 16.57
C LYS A 286 -1.60 11.35 17.75
N SER A 287 -2.07 11.11 18.98
CA SER A 287 -1.34 11.47 20.20
C SER A 287 -0.01 10.70 20.26
N LEU A 288 -0.06 9.38 20.04
CA LEU A 288 1.10 8.50 19.91
C LEU A 288 2.08 9.00 18.85
N THR A 289 1.59 9.34 17.65
CA THR A 289 2.41 9.92 16.56
C THR A 289 3.14 11.20 17.01
N THR A 290 2.45 12.06 17.77
CA THR A 290 3.02 13.30 18.30
C THR A 290 4.02 13.06 19.44
N LYS A 291 3.70 12.14 20.36
CA LYS A 291 4.51 11.79 21.53
C LYS A 291 5.82 11.08 21.15
N MET A 292 5.77 10.19 20.16
CA MET A 292 6.96 9.50 19.63
C MET A 292 7.82 10.39 18.70
N ASN A 293 7.37 11.62 18.40
CA ASN A 293 8.05 12.55 17.49
C ASN A 293 8.37 11.93 16.12
N VAL A 294 7.46 11.10 15.59
CA VAL A 294 7.56 10.48 14.27
C VAL A 294 6.96 11.40 13.20
N SER A 295 7.36 11.22 11.94
CA SER A 295 6.94 12.08 10.83
C SER A 295 5.42 12.03 10.56
N SER A 296 4.85 10.82 10.56
CA SER A 296 3.49 10.57 10.14
C SER A 296 2.91 9.25 10.68
N LEU A 297 1.59 9.15 10.61
CA LEU A 297 0.79 7.94 10.74
C LEU A 297 0.20 7.61 9.37
N HIS A 298 0.30 6.35 8.95
CA HIS A 298 -0.27 5.84 7.70
C HIS A 298 -1.17 4.65 8.00
N ILE A 299 -2.34 4.58 7.36
CA ILE A 299 -3.29 3.46 7.44
C ILE A 299 -3.58 3.03 6.00
N THR A 300 -3.07 1.87 5.60
CA THR A 300 -3.09 1.40 4.20
C THR A 300 -4.07 0.25 3.99
N PHE A 301 -4.85 0.35 2.92
CA PHE A 301 -5.95 -0.55 2.56
C PHE A 301 -7.04 -0.68 3.67
N PRO A 302 -7.50 0.41 4.33
CA PRO A 302 -8.66 0.35 5.21
C PRO A 302 -9.95 0.02 4.42
N SER A 303 -10.99 -0.42 5.12
CA SER A 303 -12.32 -0.60 4.55
C SER A 303 -12.91 0.74 4.05
N GLU A 304 -13.91 0.70 3.17
CA GLU A 304 -14.55 1.92 2.63
C GLU A 304 -15.24 2.78 3.70
N GLY A 305 -15.82 2.12 4.72
CA GLY A 305 -16.40 2.78 5.89
C GLY A 305 -15.35 3.50 6.74
N GLU A 306 -14.25 2.83 7.08
CA GLU A 306 -13.13 3.46 7.79
C GLU A 306 -12.47 4.57 6.97
N PHE A 307 -12.26 4.37 5.67
CA PHE A 307 -11.66 5.36 4.78
C PHE A 307 -12.41 6.69 4.82
N SER A 308 -13.74 6.64 4.95
CA SER A 308 -14.60 7.80 5.12
C SER A 308 -14.50 8.37 6.55
N LYS A 309 -14.70 7.56 7.59
CA LYS A 309 -14.63 8.00 9.01
C LYS A 309 -13.26 8.60 9.40
N LEU A 310 -12.17 8.09 8.84
CA LEU A 310 -10.81 8.60 9.07
C LEU A 310 -10.60 9.98 8.44
N LYS A 311 -11.24 10.26 7.30
CA LYS A 311 -11.21 11.59 6.66
C LYS A 311 -11.96 12.63 7.48
N ASP A 312 -13.12 12.27 8.03
CA ASP A 312 -13.91 13.16 8.88
C ASP A 312 -13.18 13.41 10.21
N ASN A 313 -12.43 12.41 10.69
CA ASN A 313 -11.42 12.56 11.74
C ASN A 313 -10.16 13.33 11.28
N GLY A 314 -10.09 13.94 10.09
CA GLY A 314 -8.99 14.80 9.66
C GLY A 314 -7.70 14.08 9.23
N LEU A 315 -7.78 12.84 8.74
CA LEU A 315 -6.69 12.21 7.99
C LEU A 315 -6.80 12.54 6.50
N LEU A 316 -5.65 12.70 5.82
CA LEU A 316 -5.57 12.96 4.39
C LEU A 316 -5.82 11.68 3.59
N GLN A 317 -6.74 11.71 2.64
CA GLN A 317 -7.06 10.58 1.76
C GLN A 317 -6.15 10.52 0.54
N ARG A 318 -5.61 9.33 0.25
CA ARG A 318 -4.88 8.97 -0.98
C ARG A 318 -5.54 7.76 -1.63
N ILE A 319 -5.74 7.83 -2.93
CA ILE A 319 -6.37 6.76 -3.71
C ILE A 319 -5.33 6.14 -4.64
N GLY A 320 -5.28 4.82 -4.67
CA GLY A 320 -4.49 4.02 -5.61
C GLY A 320 -5.38 3.09 -6.44
N LEU A 321 -4.77 2.39 -7.40
CA LEU A 321 -5.45 1.42 -8.27
C LEU A 321 -4.98 -0.02 -7.97
N GLN A 322 -5.93 -0.90 -7.73
CA GLN A 322 -5.75 -2.35 -7.70
C GLN A 322 -6.57 -3.02 -8.80
N TYR A 323 -6.14 -4.20 -9.21
CA TYR A 323 -6.81 -5.01 -10.22
C TYR A 323 -7.20 -6.35 -9.60
N HIS A 324 -8.47 -6.53 -9.27
CA HIS A 324 -8.95 -7.79 -8.71
C HIS A 324 -9.54 -8.66 -9.83
N TRP A 325 -9.20 -9.94 -9.82
CA TRP A 325 -9.96 -10.95 -10.56
C TRP A 325 -11.03 -11.50 -9.63
N ARG A 326 -12.30 -11.42 -10.04
CA ARG A 326 -13.44 -12.02 -9.34
C ARG A 326 -14.02 -13.13 -10.22
N ASN A 327 -14.31 -14.29 -9.62
CA ASN A 327 -15.03 -15.34 -10.33
C ASN A 327 -16.47 -14.87 -10.58
N ARG A 328 -16.91 -14.77 -11.84
CA ARG A 328 -18.28 -14.39 -12.20
C ARG A 328 -19.19 -15.61 -12.26
N ASN A 329 -19.15 -16.43 -11.21
CA ASN A 329 -19.85 -17.72 -11.08
C ASN A 329 -19.51 -18.75 -12.17
N TYR A 330 -18.30 -18.68 -12.75
CA TYR A 330 -17.84 -19.67 -13.73
C TYR A 330 -17.75 -21.05 -13.09
N LYS A 331 -18.45 -22.03 -13.66
CA LYS A 331 -18.49 -23.43 -13.22
C LYS A 331 -17.35 -24.25 -13.84
N SER A 332 -16.74 -23.76 -14.91
CA SER A 332 -15.61 -24.42 -15.58
C SER A 332 -14.55 -23.43 -16.07
N PHE A 333 -13.34 -23.95 -16.33
CA PHE A 333 -12.27 -23.15 -16.91
C PHE A 333 -12.59 -22.70 -18.35
N ASP A 334 -13.31 -23.50 -19.13
CA ASP A 334 -13.70 -23.14 -20.49
C ASP A 334 -14.76 -22.03 -20.54
N GLU A 335 -15.67 -21.99 -19.55
CA GLU A 335 -16.64 -20.91 -19.38
C GLU A 335 -15.94 -19.56 -19.09
N PHE A 336 -14.94 -19.58 -18.21
CA PHE A 336 -14.03 -18.43 -18.02
C PHE A 336 -13.33 -18.03 -19.33
N LEU A 337 -12.82 -19.00 -20.12
CA LEU A 337 -12.17 -18.72 -21.40
C LEU A 337 -13.11 -18.15 -22.47
N MET A 338 -14.41 -18.45 -22.44
CA MET A 338 -15.38 -17.85 -23.39
C MET A 338 -15.49 -16.34 -23.20
N ASN A 339 -15.31 -15.84 -21.98
CA ASN A 339 -15.34 -14.41 -21.66
C ASN A 339 -14.09 -13.64 -22.14
N LEU A 340 -13.07 -14.32 -22.67
CA LEU A 340 -11.85 -13.70 -23.19
C LEU A 340 -11.89 -13.51 -24.72
N LYS A 341 -11.23 -12.47 -25.23
CA LYS A 341 -11.01 -12.29 -26.68
C LYS A 341 -10.27 -13.51 -27.26
N GLN A 342 -10.64 -13.90 -28.49
CA GLN A 342 -10.15 -15.13 -29.15
C GLN A 342 -8.63 -15.32 -29.12
N PRO A 343 -7.76 -14.31 -29.36
CA PRO A 343 -6.31 -14.49 -29.27
C PRO A 343 -5.85 -14.90 -27.87
N LYS A 344 -6.36 -14.23 -26.82
CA LYS A 344 -6.02 -14.55 -25.43
C LYS A 344 -6.51 -15.95 -25.03
N ARG A 345 -7.72 -16.33 -25.45
CA ARG A 345 -8.24 -17.70 -25.28
C ARG A 345 -7.37 -18.75 -25.99
N LYS A 346 -6.97 -18.50 -27.24
CA LYS A 346 -6.11 -19.41 -28.03
C LYS A 346 -4.76 -19.62 -27.33
N ASN A 347 -4.11 -18.53 -26.90
CA ASN A 347 -2.81 -18.59 -26.25
C ASN A 347 -2.89 -19.37 -24.93
N ILE A 348 -3.87 -19.10 -24.05
CA ILE A 348 -4.02 -19.84 -22.79
C ILE A 348 -4.27 -21.33 -23.02
N ARG A 349 -5.07 -21.70 -24.04
CA ARG A 349 -5.27 -23.11 -24.42
C ARG A 349 -3.99 -23.75 -24.97
N GLN A 350 -3.17 -23.01 -25.72
CA GLN A 350 -1.87 -23.50 -26.21
C GLN A 350 -0.87 -23.70 -25.08
N GLU A 351 -0.72 -22.75 -24.15
CA GLU A 351 0.16 -22.92 -22.98
C GLU A 351 -0.23 -24.14 -22.14
N ARG A 352 -1.54 -24.33 -21.87
CA ARG A 352 -2.00 -25.52 -21.12
C ARG A 352 -1.76 -26.85 -21.84
N LYS A 353 -1.72 -26.87 -23.17
CA LYS A 353 -1.37 -28.07 -23.94
C LYS A 353 0.11 -28.44 -23.84
N LYS A 354 1.01 -27.50 -23.54
CA LYS A 354 2.45 -27.79 -23.36
C LYS A 354 2.71 -28.67 -22.13
N ILE A 355 1.90 -28.54 -21.07
CA ILE A 355 2.07 -29.25 -19.80
C ILE A 355 2.18 -30.78 -20.02
N PRO A 356 1.17 -31.48 -20.57
CA PRO A 356 1.30 -32.91 -20.84
C PRO A 356 2.33 -33.21 -21.94
N ALA A 357 2.49 -32.35 -22.94
CA ALA A 357 3.48 -32.53 -24.00
C ALA A 357 4.94 -32.46 -23.52
N GLN A 358 5.18 -31.89 -22.34
CA GLN A 358 6.47 -31.82 -21.65
C GLN A 358 6.57 -32.84 -20.50
N ASN A 359 5.63 -33.80 -20.41
CA ASN A 359 5.51 -34.76 -19.30
C ASN A 359 5.43 -34.12 -17.90
N LEU A 360 4.94 -32.87 -17.81
CA LEU A 360 4.79 -32.16 -16.54
C LEU A 360 3.47 -32.52 -15.86
N GLN A 361 3.50 -32.72 -14.54
CA GLN A 361 2.31 -32.87 -13.71
C GLN A 361 2.07 -31.61 -12.87
N MET A 362 0.84 -31.09 -12.90
CA MET A 362 0.41 -30.04 -11.97
C MET A 362 -0.36 -30.66 -10.81
N LYS A 363 0.12 -30.42 -9.58
CA LYS A 363 -0.57 -30.79 -8.34
C LYS A 363 -1.01 -29.53 -7.61
N ARG A 364 -2.19 -29.54 -7.00
CA ARG A 364 -2.68 -28.47 -6.12
C ARG A 364 -2.70 -29.01 -4.70
N LEU A 365 -1.83 -28.47 -3.87
CA LEU A 365 -1.69 -28.82 -2.45
C LEU A 365 -2.44 -27.79 -1.59
N ARG A 366 -2.93 -28.21 -0.42
CA ARG A 366 -3.66 -27.40 0.57
C ARG A 366 -3.29 -27.83 1.98
N GLY A 367 -3.23 -26.88 2.92
CA GLY A 367 -3.05 -27.17 4.34
C GLY A 367 -1.83 -28.08 4.62
N ASP A 368 -2.08 -29.20 5.27
CA ASP A 368 -1.13 -30.24 5.66
C ASP A 368 -0.47 -30.98 4.47
N GLU A 369 -1.03 -30.90 3.26
CA GLU A 369 -0.35 -31.36 2.04
C GLU A 369 0.93 -30.54 1.75
N ILE A 370 1.05 -29.33 2.31
CA ILE A 370 2.18 -28.39 2.09
C ILE A 370 3.30 -28.66 3.10
N LYS A 371 4.13 -29.66 2.79
CA LYS A 371 5.34 -30.03 3.54
C LYS A 371 6.51 -29.06 3.36
N GLY A 372 7.44 -29.02 4.32
CA GLY A 372 8.64 -28.16 4.30
C GLY A 372 9.46 -28.25 3.01
N SER A 373 9.62 -29.45 2.42
CA SER A 373 10.32 -29.64 1.14
C SER A 373 9.69 -28.86 -0.04
N HIS A 374 8.39 -28.55 0.02
CA HIS A 374 7.73 -27.69 -0.97
C HIS A 374 8.12 -26.22 -0.76
N TRP A 375 8.29 -25.77 0.48
CA TRP A 375 8.78 -24.43 0.82
C TRP A 375 10.24 -24.24 0.40
N ASP A 376 11.13 -25.21 0.69
CA ASP A 376 12.54 -25.17 0.24
C ASP A 376 12.64 -25.03 -1.30
N THR A 377 11.76 -25.72 -2.01
CA THR A 377 11.70 -25.71 -3.47
C THR A 377 11.12 -24.40 -3.99
N PHE A 378 10.04 -23.90 -3.37
CA PHE A 378 9.45 -22.59 -3.68
C PHE A 378 10.44 -21.45 -3.47
N TYR A 379 11.20 -21.47 -2.35
CA TYR A 379 12.19 -20.45 -2.04
C TYR A 379 13.30 -20.37 -3.10
N LYS A 380 13.79 -21.52 -3.59
CA LYS A 380 14.74 -21.58 -4.72
C LYS A 380 14.18 -20.93 -5.98
N PHE A 381 12.89 -21.14 -6.30
CA PHE A 381 12.24 -20.47 -7.43
C PHE A 381 12.04 -18.98 -7.22
N TYR A 382 11.67 -18.55 -6.01
CA TYR A 382 11.56 -17.14 -5.62
C TYR A 382 12.89 -16.42 -5.80
N ARG A 383 13.97 -16.92 -5.17
CA ARG A 383 15.34 -16.42 -5.30
C ARG A 383 15.77 -16.30 -6.75
N ASN A 384 15.65 -17.38 -7.52
CA ASN A 384 16.02 -17.39 -8.95
C ASN A 384 15.21 -16.38 -9.77
N THR A 385 13.95 -16.12 -9.43
CA THR A 385 13.15 -15.08 -10.10
C THR A 385 13.67 -13.67 -9.78
N THR A 386 13.97 -13.42 -8.50
CA THR A 386 14.51 -12.13 -8.03
C THR A 386 15.88 -11.83 -8.65
N ASP A 387 16.80 -12.80 -8.60
CA ASP A 387 18.17 -12.66 -9.07
C ASP A 387 18.22 -12.39 -10.60
N ASN A 388 17.29 -12.95 -11.38
CA ASN A 388 17.19 -12.73 -12.83
C ASN A 388 16.43 -11.46 -13.25
N GLN A 389 15.68 -10.78 -12.36
CA GLN A 389 14.81 -9.65 -12.71
C GLN A 389 15.17 -8.34 -11.98
N PHE A 390 16.44 -8.15 -11.62
CA PHE A 390 16.97 -6.93 -10.98
C PHE A 390 16.25 -6.53 -9.67
N GLY A 391 15.69 -7.52 -8.95
CA GLY A 391 15.06 -7.31 -7.64
C GLY A 391 16.04 -7.52 -6.48
N SER A 392 15.61 -7.13 -5.27
CA SER A 392 16.17 -7.66 -4.02
C SER A 392 15.13 -8.55 -3.35
N ALA A 393 15.56 -9.61 -2.67
CA ALA A 393 14.65 -10.51 -1.97
C ALA A 393 14.12 -9.77 -0.73
N PHE A 394 12.80 -9.78 -0.55
CA PHE A 394 12.11 -9.12 0.57
C PHE A 394 11.53 -10.12 1.58
N LEU A 395 11.34 -11.37 1.15
CA LEU A 395 11.06 -12.51 2.02
C LEU A 395 12.40 -13.22 2.22
N ILE A 396 12.80 -13.36 3.50
CA ILE A 396 14.06 -14.00 3.90
C ILE A 396 13.88 -15.52 3.93
#